data_AF-A0A2S7QM31-F1
#
_entry.id   AF-A0A2S7QM31-F1
#
_cell.length_a   1.000
_cell.length_b   1.000
_cell.length_c   1.000
_cell.angle_alpha   90.00
_cell.angle_beta   90.00
_cell.angle_gamma   90.00
#
_symmetry.space_group_name_H-M   'P 1'
#
loop_
_entity.id
_entity.type
_entity.pdbx_description
1 polymer ?
#
loop_
_entity_poly.entity_id
_entity_poly.type
_entity_poly.pdbx_seq_one_letter_code
_entity_poly.pdbx_strand_id
1 'polypeptide(L)'
;MASTFHTFILDDVPVLTLLQKNEARRLITLLDALYEARCKLVVRAQVGPDDLFFPETKIQAPTPTPTSDSAPNDGQDAVYPETLSEIYQDQTSPFRPNISTYTDTNPVKTGRFREHGLVYGGR
;
A
#
# COMPACT_ATOMS: atom_id res chain seq x y z
N MET A 1 -31.88 -13.51 -21.36
CA MET A 1 -31.29 -12.36 -22.06
C MET A 1 -29.75 -12.42 -22.19
N ALA A 2 -29.08 -13.45 -21.63
CA ALA A 2 -27.61 -13.56 -21.63
C ALA A 2 -27.01 -14.50 -22.70
N SER A 3 -27.77 -14.82 -23.76
CA SER A 3 -27.33 -15.73 -24.83
C SER A 3 -27.22 -15.04 -26.20
N THR A 4 -27.52 -13.74 -26.28
CA THR A 4 -27.83 -13.10 -27.56
C THR A 4 -26.61 -12.56 -28.32
N PHE A 5 -25.51 -12.21 -27.63
CA PHE A 5 -24.36 -11.59 -28.27
C PHE A 5 -23.06 -12.24 -27.81
N HIS A 6 -22.38 -12.91 -28.73
CA HIS A 6 -21.07 -13.56 -28.51
C HIS A 6 -19.90 -12.62 -28.80
N THR A 7 -20.15 -11.44 -29.35
CA THR A 7 -19.10 -10.52 -29.78
C THR A 7 -19.49 -9.08 -29.52
N PHE A 8 -18.60 -8.36 -28.84
CA PHE A 8 -18.73 -6.94 -28.54
C PHE A 8 -17.65 -6.16 -29.29
N ILE A 9 -18.03 -5.01 -29.84
CA ILE A 9 -17.12 -4.11 -30.54
C ILE A 9 -17.24 -2.74 -29.88
N LEU A 10 -16.13 -2.24 -29.34
CA LEU A 10 -16.02 -0.91 -28.77
C LEU A 10 -15.14 -0.05 -29.69
N ASP A 11 -15.70 1.03 -30.21
CA ASP A 11 -14.99 1.97 -31.07
C ASP A 11 -14.67 3.27 -30.31
N ASP A 12 -13.58 3.92 -30.72
CA ASP A 12 -13.11 5.22 -30.21
C ASP A 12 -13.01 5.30 -28.68
N VAL A 13 -12.34 4.32 -28.05
CA VAL A 13 -12.07 4.35 -26.61
C VAL A 13 -10.98 5.39 -26.30
N PRO A 14 -11.28 6.44 -25.50
CA PRO A 14 -10.30 7.47 -25.17
C PRO A 14 -9.29 6.97 -24.13
N VAL A 15 -8.17 7.69 -24.01
CA VAL A 15 -7.20 7.48 -22.93
C VAL A 15 -7.86 7.84 -21.58
N LEU A 16 -7.86 6.89 -20.64
CA LEU A 16 -8.46 7.07 -19.32
C LEU A 16 -7.42 7.62 -18.35
N THR A 17 -7.44 8.93 -18.12
CA THR A 17 -6.53 9.62 -17.19
C THR A 17 -7.04 9.55 -15.74
N LEU A 18 -6.24 10.05 -14.78
CA LEU A 18 -6.61 10.04 -13.35
C LEU A 18 -7.88 10.82 -13.01
N LEU A 19 -8.31 11.75 -13.88
CA LEU A 19 -9.59 12.45 -13.70
C LEU A 19 -10.79 11.55 -14.02
N GLN A 20 -10.61 10.52 -14.85
CA GLN A 20 -11.67 9.64 -15.35
C GLN A 20 -11.67 8.27 -14.65
N LYS A 21 -11.40 8.26 -13.33
CA LYS A 21 -11.35 7.03 -12.52
C LYS A 21 -12.66 6.26 -12.51
N ASN A 22 -13.79 6.95 -12.57
CA ASN A 22 -15.11 6.32 -12.53
C ASN A 22 -15.39 5.59 -13.85
N GLU A 23 -15.06 6.23 -14.96
CA GLU A 23 -15.18 5.73 -16.33
C GLU A 23 -14.25 4.54 -16.52
N ALA A 24 -13.01 4.65 -16.05
CA ALA A 24 -12.05 3.55 -16.05
C ALA A 24 -12.57 2.35 -15.25
N ARG A 25 -13.09 2.57 -14.03
CA ARG A 25 -13.67 1.49 -13.21
C ARG A 25 -14.85 0.82 -13.92
N ARG A 26 -15.74 1.59 -14.54
CA ARG A 26 -16.87 1.05 -15.31
C ARG A 26 -16.41 0.22 -16.50
N LEU A 27 -15.39 0.67 -17.23
CA LEU A 27 -14.80 -0.09 -18.34
C LEU A 27 -14.17 -1.40 -17.85
N ILE A 28 -13.41 -1.36 -16.76
CA ILE A 28 -12.81 -2.57 -16.16
C ILE A 28 -13.89 -3.57 -15.74
N THR A 29 -14.95 -3.11 -15.07
CA THR A 29 -16.07 -3.99 -14.68
C THR A 29 -16.79 -4.58 -15.89
N LEU A 30 -16.94 -3.81 -16.98
CA LEU A 30 -17.48 -4.33 -18.24
C LEU A 30 -16.58 -5.42 -18.82
N LEU A 31 -15.26 -5.20 -18.87
CA LEU A 31 -14.30 -6.19 -19.34
C LEU A 31 -14.37 -7.48 -18.53
N ASP A 32 -14.47 -7.36 -17.20
CA ASP A 32 -14.59 -8.49 -16.28
C ASP A 32 -15.85 -9.32 -16.57
N ALA A 33 -17.00 -8.66 -16.72
CA ALA A 33 -18.26 -9.32 -17.06
C ALA A 33 -18.22 -10.00 -18.44
N LEU A 34 -17.60 -9.36 -19.45
CA LEU A 34 -17.45 -9.93 -20.79
C LEU A 34 -16.49 -11.14 -20.80
N TYR A 35 -15.44 -11.08 -19.99
CA TYR A 35 -14.49 -12.15 -19.82
C TYR A 35 -15.14 -13.38 -19.16
N GLU A 36 -15.89 -13.18 -18.07
CA GLU A 36 -16.65 -14.24 -17.40
C GLU A 36 -17.69 -14.87 -18.35
N ALA A 37 -18.36 -14.05 -19.15
CA ALA A 37 -19.30 -14.50 -20.19
C ALA A 37 -18.62 -15.14 -21.42
N ARG A 38 -17.28 -15.21 -21.47
CA ARG A 38 -16.47 -15.73 -22.60
C ARG A 38 -16.84 -15.14 -23.96
N CYS A 39 -17.19 -13.86 -24.00
CA CYS A 39 -17.51 -13.16 -25.23
C CYS A 39 -16.23 -12.71 -25.96
N LYS A 40 -16.25 -12.68 -27.29
CA LYS A 40 -15.21 -12.06 -28.09
C LYS A 40 -15.31 -10.54 -27.97
N LEU A 41 -14.21 -9.85 -27.73
CA LEU A 41 -14.19 -8.40 -27.63
C LEU A 41 -13.18 -7.84 -28.63
N VAL A 42 -13.61 -6.87 -29.42
CA VAL A 42 -12.74 -6.06 -30.29
C VAL A 42 -12.82 -4.62 -29.81
N VAL A 43 -11.67 -4.01 -29.54
CA VAL A 43 -11.59 -2.64 -29.06
C VAL A 43 -10.69 -1.83 -29.97
N ARG A 44 -11.17 -0.66 -30.39
CA ARG A 44 -10.34 0.38 -30.99
C ARG A 44 -10.14 1.47 -29.95
N ALA A 45 -8.88 1.66 -29.55
CA ALA A 45 -8.48 2.66 -28.59
C ALA A 45 -7.52 3.67 -29.23
N GLN A 46 -7.44 4.87 -28.66
CA GLN A 46 -6.51 5.91 -29.11
C GLN A 46 -5.03 5.53 -28.89
N VAL A 47 -4.76 4.68 -27.90
CA VAL A 47 -3.42 4.21 -27.51
C VAL A 47 -3.42 2.70 -27.32
N GLY A 48 -2.23 2.12 -27.18
CA GLY A 48 -2.08 0.71 -26.82
C GLY A 48 -2.64 0.38 -25.43
N PRO A 49 -2.87 -0.91 -25.14
CA PRO A 49 -3.47 -1.36 -23.87
C PRO A 49 -2.64 -0.98 -22.64
N ASP A 50 -1.32 -0.93 -22.77
CA ASP A 50 -0.38 -0.53 -21.71
C ASP A 50 -0.51 0.93 -21.26
N ASP A 51 -1.01 1.81 -22.14
CA ASP A 51 -1.12 3.25 -21.87
C ASP A 51 -2.59 3.71 -21.82
N LEU A 52 -3.53 2.78 -21.99
CA LEU A 52 -4.98 3.07 -22.01
C LEU A 52 -5.50 3.49 -20.63
N PHE A 53 -4.92 2.93 -19.58
CA PHE A 53 -5.28 3.19 -18.19
C PHE A 53 -4.15 3.93 -17.49
N PHE A 54 -4.43 5.15 -17.04
CA PHE A 54 -3.57 5.95 -16.17
C PHE A 54 -2.10 6.03 -16.65
N PRO A 55 -1.83 6.51 -17.88
CA PRO A 55 -0.47 6.57 -18.44
C PRO A 55 0.49 7.40 -17.58
N GLU A 56 -0.02 8.38 -16.84
CA GLU A 56 0.75 9.22 -15.91
C GLU A 56 1.27 8.47 -14.67
N THR A 57 0.70 7.30 -14.37
CA THR A 57 1.09 6.46 -13.21
C THR A 57 2.11 5.38 -13.53
N LYS A 58 2.63 5.33 -14.76
CA LYS A 58 3.80 4.51 -15.12
C LYS A 58 5.04 5.07 -14.39
N ILE A 59 5.11 4.80 -13.09
CA ILE A 59 6.35 4.89 -12.32
C ILE A 59 7.26 3.85 -12.97
N GLN A 60 8.35 4.31 -13.58
CA GLN A 60 9.32 3.47 -14.28
C GLN A 60 9.63 2.24 -13.42
N ALA A 61 9.33 1.05 -13.92
CA ALA A 61 9.88 -0.17 -13.32
C ALA A 61 11.41 0.00 -13.36
N PRO A 62 12.12 -0.09 -12.22
CA PRO A 62 13.55 0.13 -12.18
C PRO A 62 14.20 -0.91 -13.08
N THR A 63 14.76 -0.45 -14.20
CA THR A 63 15.57 -1.28 -15.08
C THR A 63 16.91 -1.47 -14.36
N PRO A 64 17.31 -2.69 -13.96
CA PRO A 64 18.60 -2.91 -13.35
C PRO A 64 19.68 -2.67 -14.41
N THR A 65 20.22 -1.45 -14.44
CA THR A 65 21.34 -1.10 -15.32
C THR A 65 22.58 -1.06 -14.44
N PRO A 66 23.46 -2.07 -14.45
CA PRO A 66 24.74 -1.99 -13.78
C PRO A 66 25.68 -1.23 -14.72
N THR A 67 25.80 0.09 -14.55
CA THR A 67 26.91 0.80 -15.16
C THR A 67 27.44 1.86 -14.21
N SER A 68 28.59 1.52 -13.65
CA SER A 68 29.58 2.46 -13.15
C SER A 68 29.84 3.54 -14.20
N ASP A 69 29.57 4.80 -13.87
CA ASP A 69 30.42 5.97 -14.10
C ASP A 69 29.60 7.27 -14.14
N SER A 70 29.79 8.07 -13.07
CA SER A 70 29.86 9.54 -13.04
C SER A 70 28.85 10.38 -13.85
N ALA A 71 27.72 10.75 -13.24
CA ALA A 71 27.06 12.05 -13.37
C ALA A 71 26.04 12.23 -12.21
N PRO A 72 25.83 13.45 -11.66
CA PRO A 72 24.88 13.65 -10.57
C PRO A 72 23.45 13.53 -11.11
N ASN A 73 22.79 12.41 -10.81
CA ASN A 73 21.38 12.24 -11.11
C ASN A 73 20.55 12.93 -10.02
N ASP A 74 19.78 13.93 -10.44
CA ASP A 74 18.92 14.77 -9.62
C ASP A 74 17.76 13.94 -9.04
N GLY A 75 17.74 13.79 -7.71
CA GLY A 75 16.52 13.70 -6.91
C GLY A 75 15.66 12.43 -6.95
N GLN A 76 16.08 11.32 -7.59
CA GLN A 76 15.21 10.13 -7.73
C GLN A 76 15.70 8.87 -7.04
N ASP A 77 16.83 8.91 -6.33
CA ASP A 77 17.29 7.75 -5.57
C ASP A 77 16.80 7.83 -4.12
N ALA A 78 15.58 7.33 -3.90
CA ALA A 78 14.96 7.23 -2.58
C ALA A 78 15.66 6.23 -1.64
N VAL A 79 16.57 5.39 -2.16
CA VAL A 79 17.25 4.35 -1.38
C VAL A 79 18.39 4.93 -0.54
N TYR A 80 19.09 5.96 -1.03
CA TYR A 80 20.16 6.63 -0.28
C TYR A 80 19.70 7.28 1.03
N PRO A 81 18.60 8.06 1.09
CA PRO A 81 18.15 8.65 2.36
C PRO A 81 17.65 7.59 3.36
N GLU A 82 17.06 6.48 2.90
CA GLU A 82 16.65 5.37 3.78
C GLU A 82 17.86 4.72 4.46
N THR A 83 18.89 4.40 3.69
CA THR A 83 20.13 3.79 4.21
C THR A 83 20.92 4.71 5.13
N LEU A 84 21.01 6.01 4.82
CA LEU A 84 21.67 6.98 5.68
C LEU A 84 20.94 7.16 7.02
N SER A 85 19.62 7.17 7.00
CA SER A 85 18.79 7.41 8.18
C SER A 85 18.88 6.28 9.20
N GLU A 86 18.92 5.02 8.76
CA GLU A 86 19.04 3.86 9.65
C GLU A 86 20.36 3.87 10.43
N ILE A 87 21.47 4.15 9.75
CA ILE A 87 22.80 4.24 10.37
C ILE A 87 22.86 5.39 11.38
N TYR A 88 22.26 6.53 11.06
CA TYR A 88 22.26 7.70 11.94
C TYR A 88 21.38 7.48 13.18
N GLN A 89 20.26 6.78 13.04
CA GLN A 89 19.41 6.38 14.17
C GLN A 89 20.16 5.44 15.11
N ASP A 90 20.89 4.46 14.59
CA ASP A 90 21.69 3.53 15.40
C ASP A 90 22.83 4.25 16.15
N GLN A 91 23.50 5.21 15.49
CA GLN A 91 24.56 5.99 16.14
C GLN A 91 24.05 6.97 17.20
N THR A 92 22.88 7.58 16.99
CA THR A 92 22.36 8.64 17.89
C THR A 92 21.45 8.11 19.00
N SER A 93 21.12 6.81 18.97
CA SER A 93 20.29 6.16 19.98
C SER A 93 21.15 5.27 20.89
N PRO A 94 21.61 5.75 22.06
CA PRO A 94 22.35 4.90 22.98
C PRO A 94 21.47 3.73 23.42
N PHE A 95 21.97 2.50 23.24
CA PHE A 95 21.33 1.24 23.64
C PHE A 95 20.65 1.41 25.01
N ARG A 96 19.32 1.20 25.05
CA ARG A 96 18.50 1.25 26.28
C ARG A 96 18.27 -0.19 26.75
N PRO A 97 19.18 -0.79 27.51
CA PRO A 97 18.99 -2.15 27.99
C PRO A 97 17.79 -2.19 28.95
N ASN A 98 16.88 -3.14 28.74
CA ASN A 98 15.76 -3.42 29.65
C ASN A 98 16.27 -4.13 30.91
N ILE A 99 17.02 -3.43 31.76
CA ILE A 99 17.41 -3.95 33.07
C ILE A 99 17.04 -2.97 34.17
N SER A 100 16.04 -3.35 34.95
CA SER A 100 15.74 -2.71 36.23
C SER A 100 16.81 -3.10 37.22
N THR A 101 17.61 -2.14 37.69
CA THR A 101 18.48 -2.35 38.84
C THR A 101 17.61 -2.47 40.10
N TYR A 102 17.31 -3.69 40.51
CA TYR A 102 16.73 -3.95 41.83
C TYR A 102 17.80 -3.72 42.89
N THR A 103 17.69 -2.64 43.66
CA THR A 103 18.30 -2.60 44.98
C THR A 103 17.43 -3.41 45.93
N ASP A 104 17.87 -4.64 46.21
CA ASP A 104 17.33 -5.46 47.29
C ASP A 104 17.82 -4.89 48.64
N THR A 105 16.89 -4.37 49.44
CA THR A 105 17.03 -4.27 50.89
C THR A 105 15.70 -4.65 51.52
N ASN A 106 15.61 -5.91 51.91
CA ASN A 106 14.53 -6.62 52.59
C ASN A 106 14.22 -6.04 54.02
N PRO A 107 13.29 -6.62 54.81
CA PRO A 107 11.84 -6.39 54.89
C PRO A 107 11.38 -5.85 56.27
N VAL A 108 10.08 -5.55 56.46
CA VAL A 108 9.31 -5.91 57.68
C VAL A 108 7.79 -5.64 57.50
N LYS A 109 7.07 -6.75 57.33
CA LYS A 109 5.81 -7.19 57.97
C LYS A 109 4.90 -6.15 58.68
N THR A 110 3.63 -6.08 58.29
CA THR A 110 2.43 -6.44 59.12
C THR A 110 1.15 -5.66 58.78
N GLY A 111 0.07 -6.42 58.53
CA GLY A 111 -1.34 -6.03 58.78
C GLY A 111 -2.01 -5.27 57.64
N ARG A 112 -3.26 -5.51 57.25
CA ARG A 112 -4.35 -6.28 57.86
C ARG A 112 -5.37 -6.53 56.75
N PHE A 113 -5.83 -7.77 56.65
CA PHE A 113 -6.84 -8.25 55.71
C PHE A 113 -8.25 -7.73 56.04
N ARG A 114 -9.12 -7.85 55.03
CA ARG A 114 -10.61 -7.92 55.03
C ARG A 114 -11.33 -6.59 54.73
N GLU A 115 -12.36 -6.52 53.89
CA GLU A 115 -13.18 -7.51 53.15
C GLU A 115 -14.07 -6.74 52.14
N HIS A 116 -14.49 -7.43 51.05
CA HIS A 116 -15.79 -7.38 50.33
C HIS A 116 -16.47 -6.02 50.08
N GLY A 117 -16.93 -5.64 48.88
CA GLY A 117 -17.59 -6.46 47.87
C GLY A 117 -19.07 -6.07 47.76
N LEU A 118 -19.47 -5.52 46.59
CA LEU A 118 -20.82 -5.39 46.01
C LEU A 118 -21.81 -4.41 46.71
N VAL A 119 -22.17 -3.27 46.09
CA VAL A 119 -23.20 -3.07 45.03
C VAL A 119 -24.61 -3.48 45.48
N TYR A 120 -25.52 -2.49 45.54
CA TYR A 120 -26.99 -2.46 45.33
C TYR A 120 -27.47 -1.19 46.10
N GLY A 121 -28.09 -0.15 45.54
CA GLY A 121 -29.11 -0.07 44.49
C GLY A 121 -30.43 0.35 45.16
N GLY A 122 -30.89 1.59 44.95
CA GLY A 122 -32.30 1.95 45.12
C GLY A 122 -32.65 3.12 46.06
N ARG A 123 -33.02 4.23 45.39
CA ARG A 123 -33.76 5.42 45.84
C ARG A 123 -33.04 6.46 46.69
#